data_AF-A0A7Y1TA39-F1
#
_entry.id   AF-A0A7Y1TA39-F1
#
_cell.length_a   1.000
_cell.length_b   1.000
_cell.length_c   1.000
_cell.angle_alpha   90.00
_cell.angle_beta   90.00
_cell.angle_gamma   90.00
#
_symmetry.space_group_name_H-M   'P 1'
#
loop_
_entity.id
_entity.type
_entity.pdbx_description
1 polymer ?
#
loop_
_entity_poly.entity_id
_entity_poly.type
_entity_poly.pdbx_seq_one_letter_code
_entity_poly.pdbx_strand_id
1 'polypeptide(L)' 'MVAPILNQRDLEFMLYEYLDAESLTSRARYADHNRETFQAAIDTG' A
#
# COMPACT_ATOMS: atom_id res chain seq x y z
N MET A 1 22.24 3.46 -9.40
CA MET A 1 21.14 2.74 -8.72
C MET A 1 21.00 3.36 -7.35
N VAL A 2 20.03 4.24 -7.14
CA VAL A 2 19.72 4.77 -5.80
C VAL A 2 19.14 3.60 -5.01
N ALA A 3 19.68 3.33 -3.82
CA ALA A 3 19.10 2.33 -2.93
C ALA A 3 17.72 2.85 -2.49
N PRO A 4 16.65 2.03 -2.58
CA PRO A 4 15.33 2.43 -2.13
C PRO A 4 15.39 2.80 -0.64
N ILE A 5 14.80 3.95 -0.30
CA ILE A 5 14.81 4.48 1.08
C ILE A 5 14.01 3.59 2.03
N LEU A 6 13.04 2.84 1.49
CA LEU A 6 12.14 1.95 2.23
C LEU A 6 12.44 0.49 1.93
N ASN A 7 12.39 -0.33 2.97
CA ASN A 7 12.35 -1.78 2.82
C ASN A 7 10.95 -2.21 2.36
N GLN A 8 10.85 -2.70 1.12
CA GLN A 8 9.59 -3.12 0.52
C GLN A 8 8.84 -4.17 1.35
N ARG A 9 9.58 -5.13 1.94
CA ARG A 9 8.98 -6.22 2.70
C ARG A 9 8.35 -5.72 3.99
N ASP A 10 9.00 -4.79 4.67
CA ASP A 10 8.49 -4.21 5.91
C ASP A 10 7.27 -3.33 5.63
N LEU A 11 7.28 -2.60 4.50
CA LEU A 11 6.14 -1.81 4.05
C LEU A 11 4.91 -2.69 3.76
N GLU A 12 5.10 -3.80 3.02
CA GLU A 12 4.04 -4.77 2.75
C GLU A 12 3.47 -5.37 4.02
N PHE A 13 4.33 -5.75 4.97
CA PHE A 13 3.91 -6.26 6.27
C PHE A 13 3.06 -5.22 7.01
N MET A 14 3.54 -3.98 7.11
CA MET A 14 2.82 -2.92 7.81
C MET A 14 1.44 -2.65 7.17
N LEU A 15 1.37 -2.56 5.85
CA LEU A 15 0.13 -2.19 5.15
C LEU A 15 -0.89 -3.32 5.13
N TYR A 16 -0.48 -4.55 4.83
CA TYR A 16 -1.41 -5.64 4.54
C TYR A 16 -1.56 -6.63 5.70
N GLU A 17 -0.51 -6.86 6.49
CA GLU A 17 -0.55 -7.85 7.57
C GLU A 17 -0.90 -7.19 8.92
N TYR A 18 -0.32 -6.02 9.21
CA TYR A 18 -0.52 -5.35 10.50
C TYR A 18 -1.73 -4.40 10.51
N LEU A 19 -1.87 -3.55 9.48
CA LEU A 19 -2.89 -2.50 9.43
C LEU A 19 -4.17 -2.87 8.69
N ASP A 20 -4.17 -3.95 7.91
CA ASP A 20 -5.30 -4.34 7.04
C ASP A 20 -5.79 -3.17 6.17
N ALA A 21 -4.87 -2.53 5.44
CA ALA A 21 -5.16 -1.32 4.66
C ALA A 21 -6.23 -1.55 3.57
N GLU A 22 -6.37 -2.78 3.06
CA GLU A 22 -7.41 -3.12 2.09
C GLU A 22 -8.83 -2.91 2.66
N SER A 23 -9.02 -3.07 3.98
CA SER A 23 -10.31 -2.80 4.63
C SER A 23 -10.80 -1.35 4.46
N LEU A 24 -9.91 -0.39 4.23
CA LEU A 24 -10.27 1.01 4.02
C LEU A 24 -11.11 1.22 2.77
N THR A 25 -10.95 0.36 1.76
CA THR A 25 -11.70 0.39 0.49
C THR A 25 -13.20 0.15 0.68
N SER A 26 -13.60 -0.47 1.80
CA SER A 26 -15.02 -0.64 2.16
C SER A 26 -15.73 0.70 2.47
N ARG A 27 -14.98 1.77 2.77
CA ARG A 27 -15.53 3.10 3.04
C ARG A 27 -15.83 3.79 1.72
N ALA A 28 -17.01 4.40 1.59
CA ALA A 28 -17.43 5.11 0.38
C ALA A 28 -16.42 6.14 -0.16
N ARG A 29 -15.61 6.76 0.72
CA ARG A 29 -14.56 7.71 0.34
C ARG A 29 -13.41 7.06 -0.45
N TYR A 30 -13.14 5.77 -0.24
CA TYR A 30 -11.99 5.05 -0.79
C TYR A 30 -12.42 3.87 -1.68
N ALA A 31 -13.69 3.81 -2.07
CA ALA A 31 -14.27 2.70 -2.82
C ALA A 31 -13.68 2.54 -4.24
N ASP A 32 -13.09 3.60 -4.79
CA ASP A 32 -12.42 3.57 -6.10
C ASP A 32 -11.00 2.99 -6.03
N HIS A 33 -10.52 2.61 -4.84
CA HIS A 33 -9.19 2.07 -4.62
C HIS A 33 -9.21 0.57 -4.34
N ASN A 34 -8.10 -0.07 -4.65
CA ASN A 34 -7.83 -1.48 -4.39
C ASN A 34 -6.32 -1.69 -4.15
N ARG A 35 -5.93 -2.93 -3.88
CA ARG A 35 -4.53 -3.31 -3.67
C ARG A 35 -3.60 -2.89 -4.82
N GLU A 36 -4.07 -3.00 -6.07
CA GLU A 36 -3.28 -2.64 -7.26
C GLU A 36 -2.99 -1.13 -7.27
N THR A 37 -3.97 -0.29 -6.94
CA THR A 37 -3.78 1.16 -6.86
C THR A 37 -2.82 1.56 -5.74
N PHE A 38 -2.81 0.82 -4.62
CA PHE A 38 -1.85 1.07 -3.54
C PHE A 38 -0.43 0.71 -3.97
N GLN A 39 -0.26 -0.43 -4.64
CA GLN A 39 1.04 -0.84 -5.16
C GLN A 39 1.57 0.17 -6.19
N ALA A 40 0.73 0.61 -7.12
CA ALA A 40 1.12 1.61 -8.11
C ALA A 40 1.58 2.94 -7.48
N ALA A 41 0.96 3.34 -6.37
CA ALA A 41 1.38 4.53 -5.62
C ALA A 41 2.74 4.34 -4.94
N ILE A 42 3.01 3.16 -4.38
CA ILE A 42 4.30 2.81 -3.76
C ILE A 42 5.41 2.79 -4.81
N ASP A 43 5.14 2.21 -5.98
CA ASP A 43 6.11 2.07 -7.07
C ASP A 43 6.51 3.41 -7.72
N THR A 44 5.79 4.50 -7.43
CA THR A 44 6.13 5.85 -7.91
C THR A 44 7.25 6.50 -7.08
N GLY A 45 7.52 5.99 -5.88
CA GLY A 45 8.44 6.57 -4.89
C GLY A 45 9.92 6.23 -5.06
#